data_AF-A0A1Q9DG12-F1
#
_entry.id   AF-A0A1Q9DG12-F1
#
_cell.length_a   1.000
_cell.length_b   1.000
_cell.length_c   1.000
_cell.angle_alpha   90.00
_cell.angle_beta   90.00
_cell.angle_gamma   90.00
#
_symmetry.space_group_name_H-M   'P 1'
#
loop_
_entity.id
_entity.type
_entity.pdbx_description
1 polymer ?
#
loop_
_entity_poly.entity_id
_entity_poly.type
_entity_poly.pdbx_seq_one_letter_code
_entity_poly.pdbx_strand_id
1 'polypeptide(L)'
;MASIHVDDTRYAGDETSGGIWEKLHEVLKFGKLRKATDGWQKFCGRWERQSPETLEMEYSMTEYTKAIPMPKVPLQCKRSSESTARSSNTPSGSSESRARSTNTPSGSSESRARSTGTPLGSCFDEQDTGGGEVDHAEVIRYLEERISAADQADELSEGDRKLIGSIVGQLNWAARQSRYDLCYVASLVQQMAGRGRLDALRWLAQGVRRAQEDVVTRIPKLGCDLEDLVVLSVSDAAFGAMPGGASQGGILIMLVSSLATAFEHGDYVRAVFCELVDPTFNISRWKVCASKWPHILVTDARTGYDALSAETLPADRKIAIDVAVLRQGLLSEDSNNLVRWVPGAHMPCDGLTKWSHNKVLVELMTSGVWSLKDTPAAQKLRKAAAEKRSIWRRAQKTGA
;
A
#
# COMPACT_ATOMS: atom_id res chain seq x y z
N MET A 1 -3.35 -30.80 13.74
CA MET A 1 -4.07 -29.99 12.72
C MET A 1 -3.41 -30.20 11.36
N ALA A 2 -4.17 -30.37 10.28
CA ALA A 2 -3.63 -30.49 8.91
C ALA A 2 -4.27 -29.46 7.99
N SER A 3 -3.48 -28.93 7.06
CA SER A 3 -3.87 -28.02 5.99
C SER A 3 -3.39 -28.61 4.67
N ILE A 4 -4.30 -28.78 3.73
CA ILE A 4 -4.02 -29.35 2.40
C ILE A 4 -4.40 -28.29 1.37
N HIS A 5 -3.48 -27.98 0.46
CA HIS A 5 -3.73 -27.08 -0.65
C HIS A 5 -3.15 -27.67 -1.93
N VAL A 6 -4.04 -28.20 -2.77
CA VAL A 6 -3.70 -28.86 -4.04
C VAL A 6 -2.63 -29.94 -3.81
N ASP A 7 -1.37 -29.67 -4.17
CA ASP A 7 -0.25 -30.61 -4.08
C ASP A 7 0.57 -30.47 -2.78
N ASP A 8 0.34 -29.42 -1.99
CA ASP A 8 1.07 -29.15 -0.76
C ASP A 8 0.23 -29.53 0.47
N THR A 9 0.83 -30.31 1.37
CA THR A 9 0.24 -30.65 2.66
C THR A 9 1.14 -30.15 3.79
N ARG A 10 0.54 -29.48 4.76
CA ARG A 10 1.17 -29.07 6.01
C ARG A 10 0.39 -29.66 7.16
N TYR A 11 1.08 -30.12 8.18
CA TYR A 11 0.45 -30.48 9.43
C TYR A 11 1.30 -30.03 10.61
N ALA A 12 0.62 -29.82 11.74
CA ALA A 12 1.19 -29.44 13.02
C ALA A 12 0.71 -30.41 14.09
N GLY A 13 1.61 -30.70 15.03
CA GLY A 13 1.41 -31.60 16.16
C GLY A 13 2.71 -31.79 16.93
N ASP A 14 2.61 -32.43 18.07
CA ASP A 14 3.74 -32.86 18.90
C ASP A 14 4.07 -34.34 18.62
N GLU A 15 4.93 -34.93 19.46
CA GLU A 15 5.33 -36.34 19.36
C GLU A 15 4.14 -37.30 19.45
N THR A 16 3.07 -36.92 20.16
CA THR A 16 1.86 -37.75 20.31
C THR A 16 1.07 -37.86 19.01
N SER A 17 1.26 -36.89 18.09
CA SER A 17 0.60 -36.88 16.79
C SER A 17 1.25 -37.83 15.78
N GLY A 18 2.45 -38.35 16.07
CA GLY A 18 3.25 -39.19 15.16
C GLY A 18 2.49 -40.41 14.62
N GLY A 19 1.84 -41.17 15.52
CA GLY A 19 1.08 -42.36 15.13
C GLY A 19 -0.14 -42.06 14.25
N ILE A 20 -0.71 -40.85 14.33
CA ILE A 20 -1.78 -40.41 13.42
C ILE A 20 -1.22 -40.15 12.04
N TRP A 21 -0.07 -39.47 11.95
CA TRP A 21 0.59 -39.16 10.68
C TRP A 21 1.13 -40.40 9.96
N GLU A 22 1.64 -41.38 10.70
CA GLU A 22 2.06 -42.67 10.14
C GLU A 22 0.90 -43.38 9.44
N LYS A 23 -0.24 -43.54 10.13
CA LYS A 23 -1.45 -44.11 9.55
C LYS A 23 -1.94 -43.33 8.33
N LEU A 24 -1.84 -41.99 8.38
CA LEU A 24 -2.23 -41.16 7.25
C LEU A 24 -1.29 -41.36 6.05
N HIS A 25 0.02 -41.51 6.28
CA HIS A 25 1.02 -41.79 5.25
C HIS A 25 0.90 -43.20 4.64
N GLU A 26 0.31 -44.16 5.35
CA GLU A 26 -0.02 -45.48 4.80
C GLU A 26 -1.16 -45.40 3.77
N VAL A 27 -2.15 -44.53 4.02
CA VAL A 27 -3.34 -44.39 3.18
C VAL A 27 -3.11 -43.41 2.02
N LEU A 28 -2.39 -42.32 2.27
CA LEU A 28 -2.19 -41.23 1.33
C LEU A 28 -0.75 -41.20 0.83
N LYS A 29 -0.58 -41.10 -0.49
CA LYS A 29 0.73 -40.94 -1.11
C LYS A 29 1.20 -39.50 -0.98
N PHE A 30 2.01 -39.22 0.03
CA PHE A 30 2.65 -37.92 0.19
C PHE A 30 4.01 -37.86 -0.50
N GLY A 31 4.43 -36.63 -0.82
CA GLY A 31 5.81 -36.36 -1.21
C GLY A 31 6.78 -36.48 -0.02
N LYS A 32 8.02 -36.02 -0.24
CA LYS A 32 9.06 -36.02 0.82
C LYS A 32 8.62 -35.17 2.02
N LEU A 33 8.62 -35.78 3.20
CA LEU A 33 8.44 -35.08 4.48
C LEU A 33 9.58 -34.07 4.69
N ARG A 34 9.20 -32.84 5.03
CA ARG A 34 10.12 -31.74 5.33
C ARG A 34 9.61 -31.03 6.58
N LYS A 35 10.47 -30.84 7.57
CA LYS A 35 10.12 -30.08 8.77
C LYS A 35 10.53 -28.62 8.61
N ALA A 36 9.65 -27.71 9.01
CA ALA A 36 9.96 -26.27 9.05
C ALA A 36 11.06 -25.94 10.09
N THR A 37 11.31 -26.85 11.04
CA THR A 37 12.41 -26.76 12.02
C THR A 37 13.79 -27.07 11.43
N ASP A 38 13.85 -27.77 10.31
CA ASP A 38 15.11 -28.17 9.66
C ASP A 38 15.65 -27.07 8.73
N GLY A 39 14.94 -25.95 8.62
CA GLY A 39 15.28 -24.81 7.77
C GLY A 39 14.10 -24.31 6.94
N TRP A 40 14.41 -23.52 5.92
CA TRP A 40 13.41 -22.99 5.00
C TRP A 40 12.78 -24.11 4.18
N GLN A 41 11.45 -24.17 4.18
CA GLN A 41 10.64 -25.08 3.38
C GLN A 41 9.63 -24.30 2.54
N LYS A 42 9.35 -24.81 1.34
CA LYS A 42 8.37 -24.21 0.44
C LYS A 42 6.99 -24.83 0.67
N PHE A 43 5.98 -23.98 0.82
CA PHE A 43 4.57 -24.34 0.91
C PHE A 43 3.74 -23.29 0.17
N CYS A 44 2.92 -23.72 -0.79
CA CYS A 44 2.06 -22.85 -1.62
C CYS A 44 2.83 -21.67 -2.24
N GLY A 45 4.05 -21.92 -2.73
CA GLY A 45 4.90 -20.89 -3.34
C GLY A 45 5.54 -19.89 -2.37
N ARG A 46 5.32 -20.02 -1.06
CA ARG A 46 5.97 -19.23 0.00
C ARG A 46 7.03 -20.04 0.72
N TRP A 47 8.10 -19.40 1.13
CA TRP A 47 9.08 -20.00 2.03
C TRP A 47 8.69 -19.79 3.48
N GLU A 48 8.84 -20.84 4.29
CA GLU A 48 8.60 -20.79 5.71
C GLU A 48 9.61 -21.58 6.51
N ARG A 49 9.88 -21.14 7.73
CA ARG A 49 10.66 -21.90 8.71
C ARG A 49 10.13 -21.64 10.10
N GLN A 50 10.45 -22.54 11.02
CA GLN A 50 10.12 -22.43 12.43
C GLN A 50 11.40 -22.59 13.26
N SER A 51 11.60 -21.74 14.25
CA SER A 51 12.68 -21.91 15.22
C SER A 51 12.38 -23.10 16.13
N PRO A 52 13.27 -24.10 16.24
CA PRO A 52 13.07 -25.24 17.14
C PRO A 52 13.12 -24.83 18.62
N GLU A 53 13.79 -23.72 18.95
CA GLU A 53 13.94 -23.23 20.32
C GLU A 53 12.80 -22.31 20.74
N THR A 54 12.47 -21.33 19.89
CA THR A 54 11.50 -20.26 20.23
C THR A 54 10.09 -20.57 19.75
N LEU A 55 9.91 -21.55 18.85
CA LEU A 55 8.67 -21.89 18.13
C LEU A 55 8.14 -20.78 17.21
N GLU A 56 8.88 -19.68 17.07
CA GLU A 56 8.55 -18.57 16.18
C GLU A 56 8.61 -19.01 14.72
N MET A 57 7.68 -18.51 13.92
CA MET A 57 7.66 -18.79 12.48
C MET A 57 8.11 -17.57 11.68
N GLU A 58 8.76 -17.84 10.56
CA GLU A 58 9.15 -16.82 9.60
C GLU A 58 8.65 -17.19 8.21
N TYR A 59 8.19 -16.19 7.47
CA TYR A 59 7.69 -16.32 6.12
C TYR A 59 8.45 -15.40 5.17
N SER A 60 8.75 -15.90 3.97
CA SER A 60 9.43 -15.13 2.94
C SER A 60 8.83 -15.41 1.56
N MET A 61 8.58 -14.34 0.81
CA MET A 61 8.21 -14.39 -0.61
C MET A 61 9.36 -13.95 -1.51
N THR A 62 10.56 -13.76 -0.97
CA THR A 62 11.69 -13.12 -1.65
C THR A 62 12.05 -13.78 -2.98
N GLU A 63 12.12 -15.11 -3.03
CA GLU A 63 12.38 -15.84 -4.29
C GLU A 63 11.29 -15.53 -5.34
N TYR A 64 10.03 -15.57 -4.94
CA TYR A 64 8.90 -15.31 -5.82
C TYR A 64 8.91 -13.86 -6.32
N THR A 65 9.11 -12.89 -5.41
CA THR A 65 9.03 -11.47 -5.77
C THR A 65 10.22 -10.99 -6.58
N LYS A 66 11.42 -11.58 -6.40
CA LYS A 66 12.59 -11.32 -7.25
C LYS A 66 12.40 -11.79 -8.69
N ALA A 67 11.57 -12.81 -8.91
CA ALA A 67 11.25 -13.30 -10.24
C ALA A 67 10.21 -12.43 -10.99
N ILE A 68 9.54 -11.48 -10.33
CA ILE A 68 8.54 -10.62 -10.96
C ILE A 68 9.24 -9.69 -11.96
N PRO A 69 8.83 -9.67 -13.25
CA PRO A 69 9.49 -8.89 -14.27
C PRO A 69 9.26 -7.39 -14.07
N MET A 70 10.31 -6.59 -14.28
CA MET A 70 10.22 -5.13 -14.25
C MET A 70 9.52 -4.63 -15.53
N PRO A 71 8.40 -3.89 -15.44
CA PRO A 71 7.75 -3.32 -16.62
C PRO A 71 8.63 -2.25 -17.26
N LYS A 72 8.63 -2.19 -18.60
CA LYS A 72 9.28 -1.09 -19.33
C LYS A 72 8.42 0.16 -19.19
N VAL A 73 8.96 1.20 -18.56
CA VAL A 73 8.30 2.49 -18.44
C VAL A 73 8.72 3.35 -19.64
N PRO A 74 7.78 3.84 -20.48
CA PRO A 74 8.12 4.78 -21.54
C PRO A 74 8.81 6.02 -20.97
N LEU A 75 9.99 6.36 -21.50
CA LEU A 75 10.64 7.62 -21.19
C LEU A 75 9.75 8.73 -21.76
N GLN A 76 9.21 9.60 -20.91
CA GLN A 76 8.62 10.85 -21.41
C GLN A 76 9.71 11.60 -22.18
N CYS A 77 9.43 11.92 -23.44
CA CYS A 77 10.28 12.77 -24.26
C CYS A 77 10.57 14.05 -23.45
N LYS A 78 11.85 14.34 -23.21
CA LYS A 78 12.27 15.62 -22.63
C LYS A 78 11.62 16.71 -23.46
N ARG A 79 10.77 17.54 -22.85
CA ARG A 79 10.23 18.75 -23.50
C ARG A 79 11.43 19.61 -23.90
N SER A 80 11.84 19.57 -25.16
CA SER A 80 12.75 20.56 -25.73
C SER A 80 11.93 21.84 -25.90
N SER A 81 12.29 22.86 -25.12
CA SER A 81 11.95 24.24 -25.41
C SER A 81 12.73 24.67 -26.66
N GLU A 82 12.22 24.36 -27.84
CA GLU A 82 12.62 25.05 -29.07
C GLU A 82 11.51 26.03 -29.45
N SER A 83 11.68 27.27 -28.99
CA SER A 83 10.95 28.41 -29.50
C SER A 83 11.31 28.59 -30.97
N THR A 84 10.30 28.46 -31.83
CA THR A 84 10.37 28.72 -33.26
C THR A 84 10.64 30.21 -33.49
N ALA A 85 11.91 30.60 -33.61
CA ALA A 85 12.27 31.90 -34.16
C ALA A 85 12.19 31.82 -35.69
N ARG A 86 11.06 32.26 -36.26
CA ARG A 86 11.00 32.69 -37.66
C ARG A 86 11.91 33.92 -37.79
N SER A 87 13.02 33.80 -38.51
CA SER A 87 13.68 34.95 -39.12
C SER A 87 13.57 34.82 -40.64
N SER A 88 12.74 35.66 -41.23
CA SER A 88 12.85 36.07 -42.62
C SER A 88 14.24 36.66 -42.86
N ASN A 89 14.94 36.20 -43.91
CA ASN A 89 15.74 37.04 -44.81
C ASN A 89 16.26 36.18 -45.97
N THR A 90 15.81 36.50 -47.18
CA THR A 90 16.55 36.30 -48.44
C THR A 90 17.62 37.42 -48.51
N PRO A 91 18.77 37.31 -49.23
CA PRO A 91 18.80 36.94 -50.65
C PRO A 91 20.00 36.09 -51.15
N SER A 92 19.79 35.51 -52.34
CA SER A 92 20.73 35.30 -53.46
C SER A 92 22.10 34.63 -53.26
N GLY A 93 22.38 33.61 -54.08
CA GLY A 93 23.75 33.34 -54.56
C GLY A 93 24.14 31.88 -54.77
N SER A 94 24.04 31.42 -56.03
CA SER A 94 24.99 30.55 -56.75
C SER A 94 25.49 29.21 -56.17
N SER A 95 25.09 28.14 -56.90
CA SER A 95 25.95 27.11 -57.52
C SER A 95 26.74 26.07 -56.71
N GLU A 96 26.72 24.84 -57.27
CA GLU A 96 27.66 23.71 -57.13
C GLU A 96 27.56 22.87 -55.84
N SER A 97 26.98 21.67 -55.88
CA SER A 97 27.48 20.39 -56.41
C SER A 97 28.58 19.71 -55.58
N ARG A 98 28.26 18.47 -55.16
CA ARG A 98 29.10 17.26 -55.14
C ARG A 98 29.65 16.73 -53.79
N ALA A 99 29.57 15.40 -53.69
CA ALA A 99 30.30 14.42 -52.86
C ALA A 99 29.94 14.35 -51.37
N ARG A 100 29.31 13.28 -50.87
CA ARG A 100 29.75 11.86 -50.69
C ARG A 100 30.74 11.67 -49.53
N SER A 101 30.22 11.01 -48.49
CA SER A 101 30.84 10.05 -47.56
C SER A 101 32.33 10.19 -47.25
N THR A 102 32.69 10.32 -45.97
CA THR A 102 32.93 9.21 -45.02
C THR A 102 33.46 9.80 -43.71
N ASN A 103 32.96 9.35 -42.57
CA ASN A 103 33.54 9.61 -41.25
C ASN A 103 33.90 8.29 -40.58
N THR A 104 35.15 8.16 -40.15
CA THR A 104 35.60 7.42 -38.94
C THR A 104 37.13 7.58 -38.82
N PRO A 105 37.74 7.40 -37.64
CA PRO A 105 37.51 8.12 -36.37
C PRO A 105 38.87 8.53 -35.72
N SER A 106 38.83 8.96 -34.46
CA SER A 106 39.87 8.75 -33.41
C SER A 106 40.54 10.00 -32.80
N GLY A 107 40.84 9.87 -31.49
CA GLY A 107 41.80 10.66 -30.70
C GLY A 107 41.17 11.82 -29.93
N SER A 108 40.90 11.73 -28.62
CA SER A 108 41.80 11.71 -27.44
C SER A 108 42.31 13.09 -27.00
N SER A 109 42.46 13.23 -25.67
CA SER A 109 43.13 14.29 -24.87
C SER A 109 42.49 15.68 -24.86
N GLU A 110 41.92 16.13 -23.74
CA GLU A 110 42.54 16.69 -22.51
C GLU A 110 42.86 18.20 -22.57
N SER A 111 42.87 18.82 -21.39
CA SER A 111 43.15 20.23 -21.02
C SER A 111 41.94 21.18 -21.12
N ARG A 112 41.41 21.83 -20.07
CA ARG A 112 41.94 22.57 -18.87
C ARG A 112 42.30 24.03 -19.19
N ALA A 113 41.35 24.93 -18.98
CA ALA A 113 41.51 26.35 -18.57
C ALA A 113 40.08 26.89 -18.30
N ARG A 114 39.66 27.33 -17.10
CA ARG A 114 40.12 28.34 -16.15
C ARG A 114 39.78 29.78 -16.58
N SER A 115 39.01 30.45 -15.70
CA SER A 115 38.85 31.91 -15.52
C SER A 115 38.06 32.61 -16.63
N THR A 116 37.23 33.64 -16.42
CA THR A 116 37.12 34.76 -15.47
C THR A 116 35.66 35.27 -15.55
N GLY A 117 34.96 35.64 -14.49
CA GLY A 117 35.04 36.96 -13.83
C GLY A 117 34.16 38.02 -14.55
N THR A 118 32.87 38.16 -14.20
CA THR A 118 32.24 39.34 -13.51
C THR A 118 31.87 40.51 -14.48
N PRO A 119 31.09 41.55 -14.11
CA PRO A 119 29.64 41.60 -13.85
C PRO A 119 28.88 42.75 -14.59
N LEU A 120 27.57 42.84 -14.34
CA LEU A 120 26.72 44.05 -14.17
C LEU A 120 26.48 45.03 -15.35
N GLY A 121 25.20 45.42 -15.48
CA GLY A 121 24.75 46.69 -16.09
C GLY A 121 23.57 46.48 -17.04
N SER A 122 22.31 46.46 -16.57
CA SER A 122 21.41 47.63 -16.46
C SER A 122 21.16 48.35 -17.79
N CYS A 123 19.98 48.14 -18.38
CA CYS A 123 19.19 49.17 -19.06
C CYS A 123 17.72 48.75 -19.01
N PHE A 124 16.92 49.49 -18.25
CA PHE A 124 15.48 49.57 -18.44
C PHE A 124 15.25 50.41 -19.69
N ASP A 125 14.44 49.90 -20.62
CA ASP A 125 13.69 50.75 -21.55
C ASP A 125 12.26 50.22 -21.58
N GLU A 126 11.35 51.06 -21.06
CA GLU A 126 9.92 50.95 -21.24
C GLU A 126 9.58 51.24 -22.70
N GLN A 127 8.88 50.33 -23.36
CA GLN A 127 8.00 50.70 -24.47
C GLN A 127 6.88 49.69 -24.71
N ASP A 128 5.68 50.22 -24.51
CA ASP A 128 4.46 50.09 -25.31
C ASP A 128 3.56 48.84 -25.15
N THR A 129 2.51 49.03 -24.35
CA THR A 129 1.36 48.15 -24.19
C THR A 129 0.38 48.30 -25.35
N GLY A 130 0.60 47.54 -26.42
CA GLY A 130 -0.41 47.29 -27.47
C GLY A 130 -1.36 46.18 -27.03
N GLY A 131 -2.47 46.53 -26.36
CA GLY A 131 -3.53 45.61 -25.98
C GLY A 131 -4.31 45.09 -27.20
N GLY A 132 -3.85 43.97 -27.77
CA GLY A 132 -4.69 43.13 -28.62
C GLY A 132 -5.59 42.27 -27.72
N GLU A 133 -6.90 42.44 -27.86
CA GLU A 133 -7.91 41.64 -27.16
C GLU A 133 -7.71 40.16 -27.56
N VAL A 134 -7.11 39.39 -26.66
CA VAL A 134 -6.91 37.95 -26.86
C VAL A 134 -8.27 37.30 -26.79
N ASP A 135 -8.76 36.76 -27.91
CA ASP A 135 -9.99 35.98 -27.94
C ASP A 135 -9.84 34.77 -27.01
N HIS A 136 -10.37 34.92 -25.80
CA HIS A 136 -10.30 33.92 -24.75
C HIS A 136 -10.94 32.60 -25.20
N ALA A 137 -11.90 32.63 -26.13
CA ALA A 137 -12.53 31.41 -26.65
C ALA A 137 -11.56 30.60 -27.52
N GLU A 138 -10.71 31.26 -28.31
CA GLU A 138 -9.71 30.59 -29.16
C GLU A 138 -8.57 29.99 -28.33
N VAL A 139 -8.14 30.68 -27.28
CA VAL A 139 -7.15 30.17 -26.31
C VAL A 139 -7.70 28.99 -25.52
N ILE A 140 -8.96 29.04 -25.08
CA ILE A 140 -9.62 27.92 -24.39
C ILE A 140 -9.72 26.72 -25.33
N ARG A 141 -10.15 26.91 -26.58
CA ARG A 141 -10.25 25.82 -27.56
C ARG A 141 -8.89 25.19 -27.88
N TYR A 142 -7.84 25.99 -28.00
CA TYR A 142 -6.47 25.50 -28.19
C TYR A 142 -5.96 24.72 -26.98
N LEU A 143 -6.24 25.18 -25.77
CA LEU A 143 -5.90 24.46 -24.54
C LEU A 143 -6.69 23.15 -24.43
N GLU A 144 -7.99 23.15 -24.77
CA GLU A 144 -8.84 21.96 -24.79
C GLU A 144 -8.40 20.94 -25.86
N GLU A 145 -8.02 21.39 -27.06
CA GLU A 145 -7.45 20.53 -28.10
C GLU A 145 -6.10 19.94 -27.65
N ARG A 146 -5.25 20.71 -26.97
CA ARG A 146 -3.95 20.21 -26.47
C ARG A 146 -4.08 19.32 -25.25
N ILE A 147 -5.06 19.54 -24.37
CA ILE A 147 -5.40 18.65 -23.26
C ILE A 147 -5.96 17.35 -23.82
N SER A 148 -6.89 17.41 -24.79
CA SER A 148 -7.46 16.23 -25.45
C SER A 148 -6.41 15.41 -26.22
N ALA A 149 -5.45 16.08 -26.88
CA ALA A 149 -4.35 15.41 -27.56
C ALA A 149 -3.30 14.81 -26.59
N ALA A 150 -3.13 15.41 -25.40
CA ALA A 150 -2.30 14.84 -24.34
C ALA A 150 -2.96 13.62 -23.68
N ASP A 151 -4.27 13.67 -23.45
CA ASP A 151 -5.05 12.55 -22.91
C ASP A 151 -5.09 11.36 -23.89
N GLN A 152 -5.14 11.58 -25.21
CA GLN A 152 -5.06 10.51 -26.22
C GLN A 152 -3.68 9.84 -26.31
N ALA A 153 -2.60 10.56 -25.97
CA ALA A 153 -1.25 9.99 -25.92
C ALA A 153 -0.95 9.26 -24.60
N ASP A 154 -1.82 9.43 -23.59
CA ASP A 154 -1.70 8.88 -22.24
C ASP A 154 -2.65 7.69 -21.95
N GLU A 155 -3.23 7.08 -22.99
CA GLU A 155 -4.02 5.85 -22.88
C GLU A 155 -3.19 4.55 -22.99
N LEU A 156 -3.51 3.58 -22.12
CA LEU A 156 -2.90 2.25 -22.11
C LEU A 156 -3.26 1.43 -23.36
N SER A 157 -2.23 0.91 -24.04
CA SER A 157 -2.41 -0.07 -25.11
C SER A 157 -2.97 -1.40 -24.58
N GLU A 158 -3.53 -2.23 -25.46
CA GLU A 158 -4.00 -3.57 -25.07
C GLU A 158 -2.85 -4.45 -24.53
N GLY A 159 -1.64 -4.29 -25.09
CA GLY A 159 -0.43 -4.94 -24.61
C GLY A 159 -0.07 -4.53 -23.19
N ASP A 160 -0.15 -3.23 -22.89
CA ASP A 160 0.12 -2.71 -21.54
C ASP A 160 -0.92 -3.20 -20.54
N ARG A 161 -2.20 -3.26 -20.91
CA ARG A 161 -3.26 -3.79 -20.03
C ARG A 161 -3.02 -5.26 -19.67
N LYS A 162 -2.61 -6.09 -20.65
CA LYS A 162 -2.25 -7.50 -20.42
C LYS A 162 -1.03 -7.63 -19.52
N LEU A 163 0.02 -6.83 -19.77
CA LEU A 163 1.23 -6.79 -18.94
C LEU A 163 0.90 -6.40 -17.49
N ILE A 164 0.14 -5.32 -17.31
CA ILE A 164 -0.31 -4.84 -16.01
C ILE A 164 -1.09 -5.95 -15.30
N GLY A 165 -2.08 -6.56 -15.97
CA GLY A 165 -2.89 -7.62 -15.38
C GLY A 165 -2.05 -8.79 -14.87
N SER A 166 -1.05 -9.22 -15.64
CA SER A 166 -0.13 -10.29 -15.26
C SER A 166 0.72 -9.93 -14.02
N ILE A 167 1.40 -8.78 -14.03
CA ILE A 167 2.30 -8.37 -12.94
C ILE A 167 1.50 -8.05 -11.67
N VAL A 168 0.38 -7.34 -11.80
CA VAL A 168 -0.53 -7.06 -10.68
C VAL A 168 -1.07 -8.36 -10.08
N GLY A 169 -1.37 -9.37 -10.91
CA GLY A 169 -1.75 -10.70 -10.43
C GLY A 169 -0.67 -11.31 -9.52
N GLN A 170 0.59 -11.21 -9.91
CA GLN A 170 1.74 -11.68 -9.13
C GLN A 170 1.93 -10.87 -7.83
N LEU A 171 1.81 -9.54 -7.89
CA LEU A 171 1.87 -8.68 -6.71
C LEU A 171 0.74 -9.02 -5.72
N ASN A 172 -0.48 -9.21 -6.21
CA ASN A 172 -1.63 -9.63 -5.40
C ASN A 172 -1.44 -11.03 -4.80
N TRP A 173 -0.79 -11.95 -5.51
CA TRP A 173 -0.44 -13.25 -4.96
C TRP A 173 0.54 -13.10 -3.79
N ALA A 174 1.65 -12.38 -4.00
CA ALA A 174 2.62 -12.12 -2.94
C ALA A 174 1.99 -11.43 -1.72
N ALA A 175 1.09 -10.47 -1.97
CA ALA A 175 0.38 -9.73 -0.94
C ALA A 175 -0.49 -10.62 -0.05
N ARG A 176 -1.19 -11.62 -0.62
CA ARG A 176 -1.99 -12.59 0.15
C ARG A 176 -1.14 -13.57 0.96
N GLN A 177 0.08 -13.85 0.52
CA GLN A 177 0.91 -14.89 1.14
C GLN A 177 1.71 -14.41 2.35
N SER A 178 2.22 -13.17 2.33
CA SER A 178 2.90 -12.52 3.47
C SER A 178 3.36 -11.08 3.17
N ARG A 179 3.40 -10.65 1.91
CA ARG A 179 3.82 -9.29 1.51
C ARG A 179 2.68 -8.28 1.57
N TYR A 180 2.01 -8.19 2.73
CA TYR A 180 0.81 -7.36 2.92
C TYR A 180 1.03 -5.88 2.54
N ASP A 181 2.27 -5.42 2.63
CA ASP A 181 2.73 -4.10 2.21
C ASP A 181 2.52 -3.79 0.70
N LEU A 182 2.26 -4.81 -0.13
CA LEU A 182 1.98 -4.67 -1.56
C LEU A 182 0.49 -4.51 -1.88
N CYS A 183 -0.42 -4.74 -0.92
CA CYS A 183 -1.87 -4.64 -1.14
C CYS A 183 -2.29 -3.29 -1.71
N TYR A 184 -1.75 -2.20 -1.17
CA TYR A 184 -2.10 -0.85 -1.60
C TYR A 184 -1.74 -0.63 -3.08
N VAL A 185 -0.50 -0.91 -3.46
CA VAL A 185 -0.01 -0.61 -4.82
C VAL A 185 -0.67 -1.50 -5.86
N ALA A 186 -0.95 -2.75 -5.52
CA ALA A 186 -1.70 -3.65 -6.41
C ALA A 186 -3.09 -3.09 -6.70
N SER A 187 -3.83 -2.65 -5.66
CA SER A 187 -5.15 -2.02 -5.84
C SER A 187 -5.07 -0.70 -6.61
N LEU A 188 -4.09 0.16 -6.29
CA LEU A 188 -3.90 1.45 -6.97
C LEU A 188 -3.69 1.26 -8.47
N VAL A 189 -2.79 0.35 -8.86
CA VAL A 189 -2.50 0.08 -10.26
C VAL A 189 -3.73 -0.50 -10.98
N GLN A 190 -4.50 -1.39 -10.34
CA GLN A 190 -5.75 -1.91 -10.91
C GLN A 190 -6.73 -0.79 -11.24
N GLN A 191 -6.93 0.15 -10.32
CA GLN A 191 -7.86 1.26 -10.52
C GLN A 191 -7.38 2.23 -11.60
N MET A 192 -6.08 2.54 -11.65
CA MET A 192 -5.52 3.39 -12.71
C MET A 192 -5.63 2.72 -14.08
N ALA A 193 -5.33 1.42 -14.16
CA ALA A 193 -5.39 0.65 -15.40
C ALA A 193 -6.84 0.49 -15.90
N GLY A 194 -7.80 0.29 -14.99
CA GLY A 194 -9.23 0.26 -15.31
C GLY A 194 -9.76 1.57 -15.91
N ARG A 195 -9.05 2.69 -15.70
CA ARG A 195 -9.34 4.00 -16.31
C ARG A 195 -8.44 4.34 -17.48
N GLY A 196 -7.65 3.38 -17.97
CA GLY A 196 -6.80 3.57 -19.15
C GLY A 196 -5.55 4.42 -18.93
N ARG A 197 -5.18 4.83 -17.70
CA ARG A 197 -4.07 5.78 -17.48
C ARG A 197 -2.68 5.15 -17.68
N LEU A 198 -1.84 5.70 -18.57
CA LEU A 198 -0.44 5.25 -18.77
C LEU A 198 0.42 5.34 -17.49
N ASP A 199 0.13 6.29 -16.59
CA ASP A 199 0.79 6.41 -15.28
C ASP A 199 0.74 5.09 -14.46
N ALA A 200 -0.21 4.19 -14.76
CA ALA A 200 -0.28 2.87 -14.15
C ALA A 200 1.04 2.09 -14.26
N LEU A 201 1.75 2.20 -15.39
CA LEU A 201 3.03 1.52 -15.61
C LEU A 201 4.14 2.03 -14.67
N ARG A 202 4.13 3.31 -14.34
CA ARG A 202 5.11 3.91 -13.41
C ARG A 202 4.90 3.40 -11.99
N TRP A 203 3.64 3.39 -11.55
CA TRP A 203 3.27 2.85 -10.25
C TRP A 203 3.49 1.34 -10.16
N LEU A 204 3.24 0.62 -11.25
CA LEU A 204 3.58 -0.81 -11.35
C LEU A 204 5.08 -1.03 -11.17
N ALA A 205 5.93 -0.25 -11.84
CA ALA A 205 7.38 -0.33 -11.67
C ALA A 205 7.84 -0.04 -10.22
N GLN A 206 7.20 0.94 -9.55
CA GLN A 206 7.45 1.20 -8.13
C GLN A 206 7.00 0.03 -7.25
N GLY A 207 5.84 -0.57 -7.53
CA GLY A 207 5.34 -1.75 -6.84
C GLY A 207 6.26 -2.96 -6.99
N VAL A 208 6.80 -3.20 -8.19
CA VAL A 208 7.78 -4.26 -8.43
C VAL A 208 9.08 -4.01 -7.69
N ARG A 209 9.61 -2.77 -7.70
CA ARG A 209 10.82 -2.43 -6.91
C ARG A 209 10.62 -2.72 -5.42
N ARG A 210 9.49 -2.30 -4.86
CA ARG A 210 9.13 -2.60 -3.46
C ARG A 210 8.98 -4.11 -3.22
N ALA A 211 8.37 -4.84 -4.14
CA ALA A 211 8.23 -6.29 -4.04
C ALA A 211 9.60 -6.99 -4.04
N GLN A 212 10.58 -6.47 -4.78
CA GLN A 212 11.93 -7.02 -4.85
C GLN A 212 12.80 -6.72 -3.62
N GLU A 213 12.33 -5.87 -2.68
CA GLU A 213 12.96 -5.71 -1.37
C GLU A 213 12.80 -6.97 -0.53
N ASP A 214 13.87 -7.35 0.17
CA ASP A 214 13.90 -8.53 1.04
C ASP A 214 13.11 -8.25 2.32
N VAL A 215 11.97 -8.93 2.46
CA VAL A 215 11.10 -8.81 3.64
C VAL A 215 10.79 -10.21 4.15
N VAL A 216 11.14 -10.44 5.41
CA VAL A 216 10.76 -11.64 6.16
C VAL A 216 9.67 -11.25 7.15
N THR A 217 8.52 -11.90 7.05
CA THR A 217 7.41 -11.71 8.00
C THR A 217 7.60 -12.65 9.17
N ARG A 218 7.49 -12.13 10.40
CA ARG A 218 7.67 -12.90 11.63
C ARG A 218 6.34 -13.10 12.35
N ILE A 219 6.10 -14.33 12.78
CA ILE A 219 5.01 -14.70 13.68
C ILE A 219 5.65 -15.13 15.00
N PRO A 220 5.66 -14.24 16.01
CA PRO A 220 6.30 -14.52 17.29
C PRO A 220 5.46 -15.51 18.09
N LYS A 221 6.12 -16.20 19.04
CA LYS A 221 5.40 -16.94 20.09
C LYS A 221 4.77 -15.91 21.02
N LEU A 222 3.45 -15.92 21.13
CA LEU A 222 2.71 -14.91 21.89
C LEU A 222 3.03 -14.92 23.39
N GLY A 223 3.49 -16.05 23.92
CA GLY A 223 3.95 -16.16 25.32
C GLY A 223 2.84 -16.00 26.35
N CYS A 224 1.59 -16.18 25.94
CA CYS A 224 0.39 -16.12 26.78
C CYS A 224 -0.48 -17.37 26.56
N ASP A 225 -1.41 -17.59 27.48
CA ASP A 225 -2.40 -18.65 27.33
C ASP A 225 -3.46 -18.25 26.29
N LEU A 226 -4.18 -19.24 25.75
CA LEU A 226 -5.19 -18.98 24.73
C LEU A 226 -6.30 -18.05 25.26
N GLU A 227 -6.62 -18.12 26.54
CA GLU A 227 -7.63 -17.27 27.19
C GLU A 227 -7.24 -15.80 27.27
N ASP A 228 -5.95 -15.48 27.21
CA ASP A 228 -5.44 -14.10 27.20
C ASP A 228 -5.46 -13.46 25.80
N LEU A 229 -5.82 -14.22 24.77
CA LEU A 229 -5.81 -13.74 23.39
C LEU A 229 -6.88 -12.67 23.18
N VAL A 230 -6.53 -11.67 22.37
CA VAL A 230 -7.42 -10.59 21.96
C VAL A 230 -7.46 -10.54 20.45
N VAL A 231 -8.66 -10.44 19.88
CA VAL A 231 -8.86 -10.23 18.45
C VAL A 231 -8.93 -8.74 18.16
N LEU A 232 -8.20 -8.30 17.14
CA LEU A 232 -8.09 -6.89 16.77
C LEU A 232 -8.66 -6.67 15.38
N SER A 233 -9.64 -5.77 15.28
CA SER A 233 -10.14 -5.21 14.02
C SER A 233 -9.61 -3.81 13.81
N VAL A 234 -8.52 -3.65 13.07
CA VAL A 234 -7.95 -2.34 12.75
C VAL A 234 -8.43 -1.84 11.38
N SER A 235 -8.97 -0.63 11.32
CA SER A 235 -9.50 -0.02 10.10
C SER A 235 -8.97 1.39 9.88
N ASP A 236 -8.55 1.69 8.65
CA ASP A 236 -8.20 3.03 8.17
C ASP A 236 -8.89 3.30 6.82
N ALA A 237 -9.21 4.57 6.57
CA ALA A 237 -9.79 5.04 5.33
C ALA A 237 -9.14 6.37 4.91
N ALA A 238 -8.50 6.37 3.74
CA ALA A 238 -7.93 7.58 3.16
C ALA A 238 -8.80 8.11 2.02
N PHE A 239 -9.34 9.32 2.21
CA PHE A 239 -10.07 10.05 1.17
C PHE A 239 -9.10 10.59 0.10
N GLY A 240 -9.45 10.42 -1.17
CA GLY A 240 -8.66 10.94 -2.29
C GLY A 240 -7.33 10.22 -2.56
N ALA A 241 -7.08 9.10 -1.89
CA ALA A 241 -5.87 8.29 -2.12
C ALA A 241 -5.90 7.54 -3.48
N MET A 242 -7.08 7.44 -4.10
CA MET A 242 -7.28 6.78 -5.39
C MET A 242 -7.57 7.76 -6.53
N PRO A 243 -7.35 7.35 -7.79
CA PRO A 243 -7.66 8.17 -8.95
C PRO A 243 -9.08 8.73 -8.88
N GLY A 244 -9.27 9.99 -9.32
CA GLY A 244 -10.58 10.66 -9.37
C GLY A 244 -11.27 10.86 -8.03
N GLY A 245 -10.52 11.01 -6.93
CA GLY A 245 -11.07 11.36 -5.63
C GLY A 245 -11.74 10.20 -4.87
N ALA A 246 -11.63 8.96 -5.37
CA ALA A 246 -12.16 7.80 -4.68
C ALA A 246 -11.40 7.52 -3.37
N SER A 247 -12.08 6.94 -2.39
CA SER A 247 -11.47 6.49 -1.14
C SER A 247 -10.91 5.08 -1.28
N GLN A 248 -9.70 4.85 -0.76
CA GLN A 248 -9.21 3.50 -0.51
C GLN A 248 -9.36 3.17 0.97
N GLY A 249 -10.12 2.11 1.23
CA GLY A 249 -10.07 1.40 2.51
C GLY A 249 -8.84 0.50 2.49
N GLY A 250 -7.97 0.69 3.46
CA GLY A 250 -6.77 -0.08 3.68
C GLY A 250 -6.97 -0.81 4.97
N ILE A 251 -6.68 -2.10 4.94
CA ILE A 251 -7.28 -2.99 5.89
C ILE A 251 -6.22 -3.90 6.47
N LEU A 252 -5.99 -3.83 7.76
CA LEU A 252 -5.30 -4.87 8.52
C LEU A 252 -6.25 -5.31 9.61
N ILE A 253 -7.04 -6.28 9.24
CA ILE A 253 -7.63 -7.17 10.22
C ILE A 253 -7.19 -8.52 9.68
N MET A 254 -7.70 -9.56 10.25
CA MET A 254 -8.46 -10.36 9.31
C MET A 254 -9.59 -9.49 8.65
N LEU A 255 -9.26 -8.73 7.58
CA LEU A 255 -9.79 -7.48 6.89
C LEU A 255 -11.29 -6.99 6.96
N VAL A 256 -11.74 -5.66 6.89
CA VAL A 256 -12.49 -4.86 5.79
C VAL A 256 -12.53 -3.26 5.90
N SER A 257 -12.99 -2.58 4.81
CA SER A 257 -12.99 -1.17 4.33
C SER A 257 -13.91 -0.12 4.98
N SER A 258 -14.72 -0.51 5.95
CA SER A 258 -15.48 0.41 6.82
C SER A 258 -15.32 -0.09 8.25
N LEU A 259 -15.40 0.79 9.27
CA LEU A 259 -15.32 0.32 10.66
C LEU A 259 -16.35 -0.78 10.95
N ALA A 260 -17.54 -0.71 10.35
CA ALA A 260 -18.60 -1.71 10.51
C ALA A 260 -18.20 -3.06 9.90
N THR A 261 -17.74 -3.08 8.65
CA THR A 261 -17.32 -4.32 7.99
C THR A 261 -16.06 -4.89 8.63
N ALA A 262 -15.16 -4.02 9.10
CA ALA A 262 -14.00 -4.39 9.89
C ALA A 262 -14.37 -5.15 11.17
N PHE A 263 -15.40 -4.66 11.85
CA PHE A 263 -15.94 -5.28 13.03
C PHE A 263 -16.57 -6.65 12.71
N GLU A 264 -17.42 -6.75 11.68
CA GLU A 264 -18.05 -8.02 11.27
C GLU A 264 -17.05 -9.13 10.98
N HIS A 265 -15.94 -8.81 10.31
CA HIS A 265 -14.91 -9.81 10.01
C HIS A 265 -14.12 -10.25 11.23
N GLY A 266 -13.90 -9.35 12.20
CA GLY A 266 -13.32 -9.72 13.48
C GLY A 266 -14.20 -10.71 14.25
N ASP A 267 -15.52 -10.53 14.20
CA ASP A 267 -16.50 -11.46 14.78
C ASP A 267 -16.50 -12.82 14.06
N TYR A 268 -16.48 -12.82 12.73
CA TYR A 268 -16.39 -14.05 11.95
C TYR A 268 -15.15 -14.88 12.32
N VAL A 269 -14.01 -14.22 12.42
CA VAL A 269 -12.75 -14.85 12.82
C VAL A 269 -12.80 -15.41 14.22
N ARG A 270 -13.37 -14.68 15.19
CA ARG A 270 -13.52 -15.17 16.55
C ARG A 270 -14.39 -16.40 16.60
N ALA A 271 -15.47 -16.42 15.82
CA ALA A 271 -16.35 -17.58 15.73
C ALA A 271 -15.61 -18.80 15.19
N VAL A 272 -14.87 -18.65 14.08
CA VAL A 272 -14.06 -19.73 13.50
C VAL A 272 -12.94 -20.18 14.44
N PHE A 273 -12.27 -19.23 15.12
CA PHE A 273 -11.24 -19.56 16.09
C PHE A 273 -11.83 -20.34 17.27
N CYS A 274 -12.96 -19.89 17.81
CA CYS A 274 -13.68 -20.58 18.87
C CYS A 274 -14.10 -22.00 18.43
N GLU A 275 -14.63 -22.15 17.21
CA GLU A 275 -14.98 -23.46 16.65
C GLU A 275 -13.79 -24.41 16.57
N LEU A 276 -12.59 -23.89 16.26
CA LEU A 276 -11.36 -24.69 16.16
C LEU A 276 -10.80 -25.13 17.51
N VAL A 277 -10.94 -24.32 18.56
CA VAL A 277 -10.25 -24.53 19.84
C VAL A 277 -11.17 -24.96 20.98
N ASP A 278 -12.48 -24.72 20.87
CA ASP A 278 -13.44 -25.01 21.92
C ASP A 278 -14.39 -26.14 21.48
N PRO A 279 -14.29 -27.35 22.06
CA PRO A 279 -15.16 -28.48 21.72
C PRO A 279 -16.63 -28.25 22.13
N THR A 280 -16.91 -27.21 22.93
CA THR A 280 -18.27 -26.84 23.34
C THR A 280 -18.91 -25.78 22.43
N PHE A 281 -18.25 -25.41 21.33
CA PHE A 281 -18.76 -24.45 20.38
C PHE A 281 -20.14 -24.84 19.84
N ASN A 282 -21.06 -23.88 19.84
CA ASN A 282 -22.40 -24.03 19.30
C ASN A 282 -22.70 -22.89 18.33
N ILE A 283 -22.87 -23.22 17.06
CA ILE A 283 -23.10 -22.24 16.00
C ILE A 283 -24.35 -21.37 16.25
N SER A 284 -25.40 -21.92 16.86
CA SER A 284 -26.62 -21.17 17.19
C SER A 284 -26.40 -20.15 18.31
N ARG A 285 -25.33 -20.30 19.11
CA ARG A 285 -24.94 -19.39 20.19
C ARG A 285 -23.52 -18.82 20.00
N TRP A 286 -23.07 -18.72 18.74
CA TRP A 286 -21.67 -18.40 18.43
C TRP A 286 -21.18 -17.11 19.09
N LYS A 287 -22.02 -16.09 19.26
CA LYS A 287 -21.65 -14.81 19.91
C LYS A 287 -21.20 -15.01 21.36
N VAL A 288 -21.95 -15.83 22.11
CA VAL A 288 -21.65 -16.18 23.50
C VAL A 288 -20.40 -17.06 23.58
N CYS A 289 -20.22 -17.97 22.62
CA CYS A 289 -19.00 -18.78 22.55
C CYS A 289 -17.77 -17.92 22.26
N ALA A 290 -17.88 -17.01 21.28
CA ALA A 290 -16.80 -16.13 20.83
C ALA A 290 -16.45 -15.02 21.83
N SER A 291 -17.37 -14.66 22.75
CA SER A 291 -17.15 -13.60 23.74
C SER A 291 -16.10 -13.95 24.80
N LYS A 292 -15.66 -15.22 24.87
CA LYS A 292 -14.49 -15.65 25.64
C LYS A 292 -13.24 -14.84 25.28
N TRP A 293 -13.07 -14.50 24.00
CA TRP A 293 -11.96 -13.69 23.52
C TRP A 293 -12.40 -12.25 23.28
N PRO A 294 -11.80 -11.25 23.94
CA PRO A 294 -12.12 -9.85 23.68
C PRO A 294 -11.89 -9.46 22.22
N HIS A 295 -12.75 -8.61 21.68
CA HIS A 295 -12.60 -8.02 20.36
C HIS A 295 -12.43 -6.52 20.45
N ILE A 296 -11.33 -5.99 19.93
CA ILE A 296 -11.06 -4.56 19.95
C ILE A 296 -11.10 -4.02 18.52
N LEU A 297 -12.10 -3.18 18.25
CA LEU A 297 -12.18 -2.36 17.05
C LEU A 297 -11.24 -1.15 17.21
N VAL A 298 -10.27 -1.01 16.32
CA VAL A 298 -9.27 0.04 16.35
C VAL A 298 -9.44 0.99 15.16
N THR A 299 -9.41 2.29 15.44
CA THR A 299 -9.54 3.35 14.43
C THR A 299 -8.65 4.55 14.78
N ASP A 300 -8.20 5.31 13.78
CA ASP A 300 -7.57 6.62 13.97
C ASP A 300 -8.52 7.80 13.65
N ALA A 301 -9.70 7.50 13.13
CA ALA A 301 -10.74 8.48 12.86
C ALA A 301 -11.38 8.95 14.18
N ARG A 302 -10.85 10.05 14.74
CA ARG A 302 -11.34 10.62 16.01
C ARG A 302 -12.83 10.90 15.97
N THR A 303 -13.32 11.48 14.88
CA THR A 303 -14.74 11.76 14.67
C THR A 303 -15.60 10.49 14.72
N GLY A 304 -15.14 9.39 14.11
CA GLY A 304 -15.84 8.10 14.15
C GLY A 304 -15.86 7.49 15.55
N TYR A 305 -14.72 7.54 16.25
CA TYR A 305 -14.62 7.09 17.65
C TYR A 305 -15.54 7.86 18.60
N ASP A 306 -15.55 9.19 18.47
CA ASP A 306 -16.41 10.06 19.28
C ASP A 306 -17.89 9.83 18.96
N ALA A 307 -18.22 9.62 17.68
CA ALA A 307 -19.58 9.28 17.25
C ALA A 307 -20.05 7.94 17.82
N LEU A 308 -19.18 6.94 18.00
CA LEU A 308 -19.56 5.67 18.65
C LEU A 308 -19.87 5.83 20.14
N SER A 309 -19.19 6.77 20.80
CA SER A 309 -19.34 7.03 22.24
C SER A 309 -20.44 8.05 22.57
N ALA A 310 -20.88 8.84 21.57
CA ALA A 310 -21.94 9.82 21.74
C ALA A 310 -23.31 9.14 21.96
N GLU A 311 -24.25 9.85 22.56
CA GLU A 311 -25.64 9.37 22.65
C GLU A 311 -26.39 9.62 21.34
N THR A 312 -26.13 10.78 20.71
CA THR A 312 -26.78 11.19 19.46
C THR A 312 -26.15 10.54 18.23
N LEU A 313 -26.96 10.27 17.21
CA LEU A 313 -26.45 9.84 15.91
C LEU A 313 -25.94 11.04 15.08
N PRO A 314 -24.94 10.83 14.19
CA PRO A 314 -24.50 11.84 13.23
C PRO A 314 -25.63 12.33 12.31
N ALA A 315 -25.51 13.57 11.84
CA ALA A 315 -26.48 14.14 10.89
C ALA A 315 -26.41 13.49 9.49
N ASP A 316 -25.22 13.03 9.09
CA ASP A 316 -25.04 12.30 7.83
C ASP A 316 -25.70 10.92 7.93
N ARG A 317 -26.65 10.63 7.03
CA ARG A 317 -27.46 9.41 7.08
C ARG A 317 -26.64 8.13 6.89
N LYS A 318 -25.57 8.16 6.08
CA LYS A 318 -24.75 6.98 5.82
C LYS A 318 -23.90 6.65 7.04
N ILE A 319 -23.24 7.66 7.60
CA ILE A 319 -22.45 7.51 8.83
C ILE A 319 -23.36 7.13 10.00
N ALA A 320 -24.59 7.65 10.07
CA ALA A 320 -25.55 7.29 11.11
C ALA A 320 -25.92 5.80 11.10
N ILE A 321 -26.10 5.19 9.92
CA ILE A 321 -26.36 3.76 9.78
C ILE A 321 -25.16 2.95 10.27
N ASP A 322 -23.95 3.29 9.80
CA ASP A 322 -22.73 2.58 10.20
C ASP A 322 -22.50 2.66 11.72
N VAL A 323 -22.72 3.85 12.31
CA VAL A 323 -22.63 4.05 13.77
C VAL A 323 -23.69 3.26 14.52
N ALA A 324 -24.93 3.19 14.01
CA ALA A 324 -25.99 2.41 14.65
C ALA A 324 -25.68 0.90 14.65
N VAL A 325 -25.20 0.36 13.51
CA VAL A 325 -24.78 -1.04 13.39
C VAL A 325 -23.63 -1.35 14.34
N LEU A 326 -22.61 -0.48 14.37
CA LEU A 326 -21.47 -0.64 15.27
C LEU A 326 -21.86 -0.56 16.74
N ARG A 327 -22.72 0.39 17.13
CA ARG A 327 -23.22 0.48 18.50
C ARG A 327 -24.00 -0.78 18.89
N GLN A 328 -24.84 -1.31 18.01
CA GLN A 328 -25.56 -2.56 18.26
C GLN A 328 -24.59 -3.73 18.52
N GLY A 329 -23.51 -3.83 17.74
CA GLY A 329 -22.49 -4.86 17.92
C GLY A 329 -21.62 -4.67 19.17
N LEU A 330 -21.25 -3.43 19.48
CA LEU A 330 -20.39 -3.07 20.61
C LEU A 330 -21.11 -3.11 21.97
N LEU A 331 -22.42 -2.81 22.00
CA LEU A 331 -23.23 -2.73 23.22
C LEU A 331 -24.08 -3.99 23.48
N SER A 332 -23.95 -5.02 22.63
CA SER A 332 -24.64 -6.29 22.85
C SER A 332 -24.16 -6.92 24.17
N GLU A 333 -25.09 -7.27 25.06
CA GLU A 333 -24.75 -7.83 26.39
C GLU A 333 -23.94 -9.14 26.31
N ASP A 334 -24.12 -9.90 25.24
CA ASP A 334 -23.41 -11.15 24.97
C ASP A 334 -22.03 -10.96 24.31
N SER A 335 -21.59 -9.71 24.05
CA SER A 335 -20.39 -9.43 23.26
C SER A 335 -19.27 -8.78 24.08
N ASN A 336 -18.12 -9.44 24.15
CA ASN A 336 -16.91 -8.90 24.78
C ASN A 336 -16.16 -8.01 23.78
N ASN A 337 -16.74 -6.84 23.51
CA ASN A 337 -16.32 -5.96 22.43
C ASN A 337 -15.91 -4.59 22.98
N LEU A 338 -14.83 -4.04 22.44
CA LEU A 338 -14.26 -2.77 22.83
C LEU A 338 -13.93 -1.95 21.59
N VAL A 339 -13.88 -0.63 21.75
CA VAL A 339 -13.40 0.28 20.71
C VAL A 339 -12.21 1.08 21.23
N ARG A 340 -11.18 1.22 20.39
CA ARG A 340 -9.95 1.93 20.72
C ARG A 340 -9.57 2.91 19.62
N TRP A 341 -9.34 4.16 20.03
CA TRP A 341 -8.70 5.13 19.16
C TRP A 341 -7.16 5.05 19.26
N VAL A 342 -6.48 5.10 18.12
CA VAL A 342 -5.01 5.20 18.03
C VAL A 342 -4.58 6.38 17.15
N PRO A 343 -3.41 6.99 17.38
CA PRO A 343 -2.92 8.02 16.47
C PRO A 343 -2.60 7.45 15.08
N GLY A 344 -2.92 8.17 14.00
CA GLY A 344 -2.61 7.74 12.62
C GLY A 344 -1.12 7.43 12.36
N ALA A 345 -0.21 8.05 13.11
CA ALA A 345 1.23 7.73 13.05
C ALA A 345 1.59 6.31 13.55
N HIS A 346 0.67 5.66 14.28
CA HIS A 346 0.79 4.31 14.83
C HIS A 346 -0.23 3.34 14.23
N MET A 347 -0.97 3.76 13.20
CA MET A 347 -2.01 2.97 12.55
C MET A 347 -1.38 1.99 11.55
N PRO A 348 -1.42 0.66 11.77
CA PRO A 348 -0.81 -0.29 10.84
C PRO A 348 -1.52 -0.31 9.47
N CYS A 349 -2.82 -0.03 9.43
CA CYS A 349 -3.61 0.01 8.19
C CYS A 349 -3.24 1.15 7.24
N ASP A 350 -2.48 2.14 7.71
CA ASP A 350 -1.99 3.28 6.95
C ASP A 350 -1.19 2.84 5.70
N GLY A 351 -0.42 1.75 5.83
CA GLY A 351 0.31 1.11 4.73
C GLY A 351 -0.55 0.51 3.62
N LEU A 352 -1.85 0.43 3.87
CA LEU A 352 -2.83 -0.24 3.02
C LEU A 352 -3.78 0.76 2.37
N THR A 353 -3.83 2.00 2.89
CA THR A 353 -4.67 3.10 2.39
C THR A 353 -3.91 4.11 1.56
N LYS A 354 -2.57 4.22 1.71
CA LYS A 354 -1.75 5.21 0.98
C LYS A 354 -0.33 4.73 0.72
N TRP A 355 0.28 5.28 -0.34
CA TRP A 355 1.68 4.97 -0.70
C TRP A 355 2.70 5.53 0.29
N SER A 356 2.55 6.81 0.65
CA SER A 356 3.42 7.50 1.61
C SER A 356 2.99 7.20 3.04
N HIS A 357 3.06 5.93 3.43
CA HIS A 357 2.57 5.44 4.71
C HIS A 357 3.57 5.61 5.86
N ASN A 358 3.07 5.46 7.08
CA ASN A 358 3.78 5.62 8.35
C ASN A 358 4.78 4.50 8.72
N LYS A 359 5.02 3.55 7.81
CA LYS A 359 5.88 2.35 7.98
C LYS A 359 5.49 1.33 9.06
N VAL A 360 4.44 1.57 9.85
CA VAL A 360 4.03 0.71 10.96
C VAL A 360 3.68 -0.71 10.49
N LEU A 361 3.03 -0.87 9.33
CA LEU A 361 2.75 -2.19 8.77
C LEU A 361 4.02 -3.02 8.55
N VAL A 362 5.07 -2.39 8.01
CA VAL A 362 6.33 -3.08 7.69
C VAL A 362 7.05 -3.45 8.99
N GLU A 363 7.02 -2.58 9.99
CA GLU A 363 7.54 -2.87 11.33
C GLU A 363 6.77 -4.02 11.98
N LEU A 364 5.44 -4.03 11.91
CA LEU A 364 4.61 -5.13 12.43
C LEU A 364 4.90 -6.44 11.69
N MET A 365 5.03 -6.42 10.37
CA MET A 365 5.38 -7.62 9.60
C MET A 365 6.75 -8.18 9.99
N THR A 366 7.75 -7.32 10.17
CA THR A 366 9.14 -7.75 10.42
C THR A 366 9.42 -8.06 11.89
N SER A 367 8.73 -7.41 12.83
CA SER A 367 8.89 -7.64 14.27
C SER A 367 7.85 -8.60 14.85
N GLY A 368 6.67 -8.67 14.25
CA GLY A 368 5.51 -9.38 14.81
C GLY A 368 4.84 -8.67 15.98
N VAL A 369 5.26 -7.44 16.31
CA VAL A 369 4.84 -6.74 17.53
C VAL A 369 4.18 -5.41 17.20
N TRP A 370 3.02 -5.16 17.81
CA TRP A 370 2.36 -3.86 17.80
C TRP A 370 1.65 -3.63 19.13
N SER A 371 1.55 -2.37 19.55
CA SER A 371 0.99 -2.00 20.85
C SER A 371 -0.19 -1.04 20.69
N LEU A 372 -1.30 -1.37 21.35
CA LEU A 372 -2.47 -0.51 21.50
C LEU A 372 -2.25 0.67 22.44
N LYS A 373 -1.24 0.55 23.33
CA LYS A 373 -0.81 1.63 24.22
C LYS A 373 0.37 2.35 23.59
N ASP A 374 0.35 3.68 23.63
CA ASP A 374 1.52 4.48 23.24
C ASP A 374 2.72 4.03 24.07
N THR A 375 3.76 3.53 23.40
CA THR A 375 5.04 3.28 24.03
C THR A 375 5.60 4.57 24.62
N PRO A 376 6.45 4.53 25.67
CA PRO A 376 7.05 5.75 26.22
C PRO A 376 7.77 6.60 25.16
N ALA A 377 8.36 5.97 24.14
CA ALA A 377 8.97 6.63 22.99
C ALA A 377 7.93 7.36 22.11
N ALA A 378 6.81 6.70 21.78
CA ALA A 378 5.71 7.28 21.03
C ALA A 378 5.09 8.49 21.76
N GLN A 379 4.93 8.40 23.09
CA GLN A 379 4.43 9.53 23.89
C GLN A 379 5.33 10.76 23.80
N LYS A 380 6.67 10.58 23.81
CA LYS A 380 7.64 11.68 23.67
C LYS A 380 7.58 12.31 22.28
N LEU A 381 7.57 11.50 21.21
CA LEU A 381 7.42 11.98 19.82
C LEU A 381 6.12 12.75 19.62
N ARG A 382 5.02 12.28 20.24
CA ARG A 382 3.72 12.95 20.17
C ARG A 382 3.73 14.30 20.88
N LYS A 383 4.35 14.40 22.07
CA LYS A 383 4.52 15.68 22.78
C LYS A 383 5.29 16.68 21.91
N ALA A 384 6.42 16.26 21.33
CA ALA A 384 7.21 17.11 20.43
C ALA A 384 6.44 17.54 19.17
N ALA A 385 5.65 16.64 18.56
CA ALA A 385 4.83 16.97 17.40
C ALA A 385 3.63 17.87 17.74
N ALA A 386 3.06 17.74 18.94
CA ALA A 386 2.01 18.61 19.44
C ALA A 386 2.55 20.02 19.72
N GLU A 387 3.73 20.12 20.34
CA GLU A 387 4.44 21.39 20.56
C GLU A 387 4.72 22.10 19.24
N LYS A 388 5.32 21.41 18.25
CA LYS A 388 5.55 21.97 16.90
C LYS A 388 4.27 22.47 16.23
N ARG A 389 3.17 21.71 16.29
CA ARG A 389 1.86 22.12 15.75
C ARG A 389 1.28 23.31 16.50
N SER A 390 1.45 23.39 17.81
CA SER A 390 0.98 24.53 18.62
C SER A 390 1.75 25.80 18.28
N ILE A 391 3.07 25.70 18.07
CA ILE A 391 3.94 26.80 17.65
C ILE A 391 3.53 27.28 16.26
N TRP A 392 3.34 26.36 15.31
CA TRP A 392 2.90 26.70 13.95
C TRP A 392 1.51 27.36 13.93
N ARG A 393 0.54 26.85 14.71
CA ARG A 393 -0.80 27.47 14.84
C ARG A 393 -0.75 28.83 15.51
N ARG A 394 0.13 29.04 16.49
CA ARG A 394 0.35 30.36 17.10
C ARG A 394 0.96 31.33 16.08
N ALA A 395 1.96 30.90 15.32
CA ALA A 395 2.59 31.69 14.28
C ALA A 395 1.60 32.13 13.18
N GLN A 396 0.66 31.26 12.78
CA GLN A 396 -0.41 31.62 11.85
C GLN A 396 -1.40 32.64 12.41
N LYS A 397 -1.65 32.64 13.73
CA LYS A 397 -2.55 33.60 14.37
C LYS A 397 -1.91 34.97 14.64
N THR A 398 -0.59 35.05 14.67
CA THR A 398 0.16 36.30 14.85
C THR A 398 0.58 36.96 13.52
N GLY A 399 0.32 36.30 12.39
CA GLY A 399 0.61 36.80 11.04
C GLY A 399 -0.62 37.25 10.25
N ALA A 400 -1.79 37.29 10.88
CA ALA A 400 -3.02 37.94 10.42
C ALA A 400 -3.36 39.05 11.42
#